data_AF-A0A381SS33-F1
#
_entry.id   AF-A0A381SS33-F1
#
_cell.length_a   1.000
_cell.length_b   1.000
_cell.length_c   1.000
_cell.angle_alpha   90.00
_cell.angle_beta   90.00
_cell.angle_gamma   90.00
#
_symmetry.space_group_name_H-M   'P 1'
#
loop_
_entity.id
_entity.type
_entity.pdbx_description
1 polymer ?
#
loop_
_entity_poly.entity_id
_entity_poly.type
_entity_poly.pdbx_seq_one_letter_code
_entity_poly.pdbx_strand_id
1 'polypeptide(L)' 'MQIVSAPSRNPNLLVVLEVLQPFSNLNGGQHAVGPDGMLYISLGDGGMGCEPQGNGQNRFDQLGSILRIDVPGLTP' A
#
# COMPACT_ATOMS: atom_id res chain seq x y z
N MET A 1 -0.62 6.48 2.42
CA MET A 1 -1.05 6.12 1.06
C MET A 1 -2.36 5.38 1.23
N GLN A 2 -3.43 5.90 0.64
CA GLN A 2 -4.71 5.22 0.59
C GLN A 2 -4.86 4.65 -0.81
N ILE A 3 -4.96 3.33 -0.91
CA ILE A 3 -5.53 2.73 -2.11
C ILE A 3 -7.02 2.81 -1.86
N VAL A 4 -7.58 3.87 -2.46
CA VAL A 4 -8.88 4.53 -2.31
C VAL A 4 -9.07 5.43 -1.07
N SER A 5 -9.27 6.74 -1.32
CA SER A 5 -9.51 7.78 -0.31
C SER A 5 -10.84 8.52 -0.53
N ALA A 6 -11.75 8.39 0.43
CA ALA A 6 -12.67 9.40 0.96
C ALA A 6 -13.63 8.70 1.95
N PRO A 7 -14.20 9.38 2.95
CA PRO A 7 -15.36 8.86 3.66
C PRO A 7 -16.50 8.76 2.63
N SER A 8 -16.63 7.59 2.05
CA SER A 8 -17.46 7.39 0.87
C SER A 8 -18.93 7.41 1.27
N ARG A 9 -19.61 8.50 0.93
CA ARG A 9 -21.06 8.49 0.67
C ARG A 9 -21.43 7.69 -0.59
N ASN A 10 -20.51 6.97 -1.22
CA ASN A 10 -20.74 6.12 -2.39
C ASN A 10 -20.68 4.63 -1.99
N PRO A 11 -21.80 3.89 -2.03
CA PRO A 11 -21.87 2.49 -1.64
C PRO A 11 -21.03 1.54 -2.53
N ASN A 12 -20.41 2.05 -3.60
CA ASN A 12 -19.58 1.26 -4.51
C ASN A 12 -18.07 1.38 -4.24
N LEU A 13 -17.65 2.06 -3.17
CA LEU A 13 -16.23 2.20 -2.81
C LEU A 13 -15.83 1.13 -1.78
N LEU A 14 -14.82 0.32 -2.10
CA LEU A 14 -14.16 -0.58 -1.15
C LEU A 14 -12.75 -0.08 -0.88
N VAL A 15 -12.46 0.24 0.38
CA VAL A 15 -11.07 0.51 0.82
C VAL A 15 -10.41 -0.83 1.10
N VAL A 16 -9.36 -1.14 0.34
CA VAL A 16 -8.61 -2.40 0.46
C VAL A 16 -7.45 -2.27 1.45
N LEU A 17 -6.75 -1.13 1.41
CA LEU A 17 -5.56 -0.91 2.23
C LEU A 17 -5.36 0.59 2.51
N GLU A 18 -5.17 0.91 3.79
CA GLU A 18 -4.69 2.19 4.25
C GLU A 18 -3.41 2.00 5.05
N VAL A 19 -2.33 2.64 4.58
CA VAL A 19 -1.02 2.62 5.25
C VAL A 19 -0.63 4.04 5.61
N LEU A 20 -0.39 4.27 6.90
CA LEU A 20 0.13 5.54 7.40
C LEU A 20 1.51 5.79 6.80
N GLN A 21 1.72 6.99 6.25
CA GLN A 21 3.02 7.42 5.71
C GLN A 21 3.57 8.46 6.67
N PRO A 22 4.69 8.17 7.35
CA PRO A 22 5.22 9.07 8.37
C PRO A 22 5.76 10.39 7.80
N PHE A 23 6.22 10.36 6.55
CA PHE A 23 6.71 11.53 5.82
C PHE A 23 6.01 11.66 4.45
N SER A 24 6.28 12.76 3.75
CA SER A 24 5.58 13.10 2.49
C SER A 24 6.19 12.45 1.24
N ASN A 25 7.36 11.81 1.36
CA ASN A 25 8.14 11.27 0.26
C ASN A 25 8.45 9.78 0.46
N LEU A 26 8.94 9.12 -0.60
CA LEU A 26 9.28 7.69 -0.61
C LEU A 26 8.10 6.78 -0.18
N ASN A 27 6.89 7.12 -0.61
CA ASN A 27 5.69 6.36 -0.26
C ASN A 27 5.49 5.09 -1.11
N GLY A 28 6.17 5.00 -2.26
CA GLY A 28 5.91 3.98 -3.28
C GLY A 28 4.53 4.17 -3.92
N GLY A 29 3.84 3.06 -4.18
CA GLY A 29 2.42 3.06 -4.51
C GLY A 29 2.03 2.57 -5.90
N GLN A 30 2.99 2.09 -6.67
CA GLN A 30 2.69 1.32 -7.86
C GLN A 30 1.87 0.08 -7.47
N HIS A 31 0.85 -0.21 -8.26
CA HIS A 31 0.01 -1.40 -8.09
C HIS A 31 -0.29 -2.07 -9.43
N ALA A 32 -0.52 -3.38 -9.40
CA ALA A 32 -0.89 -4.18 -10.57
C ALA A 32 -1.62 -5.46 -10.15
N VAL A 33 -2.52 -5.95 -11.00
CA VAL A 33 -3.09 -7.31 -10.85
C VAL A 33 -2.16 -8.27 -11.58
N GLY A 34 -1.65 -9.27 -10.86
CA GLY A 34 -0.79 -10.31 -11.42
C GLY A 34 -1.60 -11.35 -12.20
N PRO A 35 -0.93 -12.16 -13.05
CA PRO A 35 -1.58 -13.26 -13.78
C PRO A 35 -2.11 -14.36 -12.84
N ASP A 36 -1.71 -14.34 -11.57
CA ASP A 36 -2.20 -15.20 -10.49
C ASP A 36 -3.47 -14.66 -9.82
N GLY A 37 -4.05 -13.55 -10.31
CA GLY A 37 -5.27 -12.93 -9.78
C GLY A 37 -5.06 -12.11 -8.52
N MET A 38 -3.81 -11.82 -8.15
CA MET A 38 -3.48 -11.13 -6.90
C MET A 38 -3.19 -9.65 -7.14
N LEU A 39 -3.56 -8.79 -6.19
CA LEU A 39 -3.18 -7.39 -6.21
C LEU A 39 -1.79 -7.22 -5.61
N TYR A 40 -0.85 -6.73 -6.42
CA TYR A 40 0.49 -6.35 -5.98
C TYR A 40 0.54 -4.85 -5.72
N ILE A 41 1.10 -4.44 -4.59
CA ILE A 41 1.26 -3.04 -4.20
C ILE A 41 2.67 -2.83 -3.67
N SER A 42 3.43 -1.93 -4.29
CA SER A 42 4.69 -1.45 -3.74
C SER A 42 4.45 -0.38 -2.67
N LEU A 43 5.10 -0.51 -1.53
CA LEU A 43 5.17 0.49 -0.48
C LEU A 43 6.62 0.88 -0.28
N GLY A 44 6.90 2.17 -0.31
CA GLY A 44 8.20 2.65 0.12
C GLY A 44 8.32 2.62 1.64
N ASP A 45 9.48 2.99 2.16
CA ASP A 45 9.79 3.06 3.59
C ASP A 45 9.07 4.21 4.30
N GLY A 46 8.30 5.02 3.56
CA GLY A 46 7.57 6.20 4.03
C GLY A 46 8.50 7.33 4.45
N GLY A 47 9.72 7.34 3.90
CA GLY A 47 10.90 7.94 4.50
C GLY A 47 11.22 9.38 4.11
N MET A 48 11.91 10.04 5.04
CA MET A 48 12.77 11.20 4.87
C MET A 48 14.22 10.72 4.71
N GLY A 49 15.16 11.55 4.24
CA GLY A 49 16.57 11.13 4.05
C GLY A 49 17.19 10.44 5.28
N CYS A 50 18.06 9.45 5.03
CA CYS A 50 18.74 8.61 6.04
C CYS A 50 17.84 7.70 6.91
N GLU A 51 16.63 7.35 6.44
CA GLU A 51 15.72 6.34 7.05
C GLU A 51 15.57 6.44 8.59
N PRO A 52 15.14 7.60 9.15
CA PRO A 52 15.15 7.84 10.59
C PRO A 52 14.26 6.89 11.41
N GLN A 53 13.32 6.21 10.78
CA GLN A 53 12.42 5.25 11.42
C GLN A 53 12.83 3.79 11.21
N GLY A 54 13.79 3.52 10.33
CA GLY A 54 14.25 2.15 10.05
C GLY A 54 13.18 1.24 9.44
N ASN A 55 12.20 1.80 8.74
CA ASN A 55 11.06 1.05 8.22
C ASN A 55 11.44 0.08 7.09
N GLY A 56 12.52 0.35 6.35
CA GLY A 56 12.94 -0.45 5.18
C GLY A 56 13.20 -1.94 5.46
N GLN A 57 13.39 -2.33 6.71
CA GLN A 57 13.50 -3.74 7.14
C GLN A 57 12.66 -4.08 8.37
N ASN A 58 11.71 -3.21 8.74
CA ASN A 58 10.87 -3.42 9.90
C ASN A 58 9.78 -4.44 9.57
N ARG A 59 9.79 -5.60 10.24
CA ARG A 59 8.78 -6.65 10.04
C ARG A 59 7.47 -6.41 10.79
N PHE A 60 7.39 -5.33 11.57
CA PHE A 60 6.21 -4.99 12.37
C PHE A 60 5.29 -3.97 11.67
N ASP A 61 5.68 -3.46 10.50
CA ASP A 61 4.82 -2.64 9.63
C ASP A 61 4.86 -3.16 8.17
N GLN A 62 4.17 -2.48 7.27
CA GLN A 62 4.09 -2.85 5.85
C GLN A 62 5.02 -2.02 4.95
N LEU A 63 5.78 -1.08 5.50
CA LEU A 63 6.60 -0.16 4.72
C LEU A 63 7.83 -0.88 4.15
N GLY A 64 8.40 -0.34 3.09
CA GLY A 64 9.58 -0.92 2.41
C GLY A 64 9.33 -2.29 1.78
N SER A 65 8.10 -2.58 1.36
CA SER A 65 7.69 -3.92 0.94
C SER A 65 6.91 -3.94 -0.37
N ILE A 66 6.76 -5.12 -0.96
CA ILE A 66 5.77 -5.40 -2.00
C ILE A 66 4.73 -6.33 -1.38
N LEU A 67 3.51 -5.82 -1.22
CA LEU A 67 2.39 -6.59 -0.73
C LEU A 67 1.75 -7.37 -1.88
N ARG A 68 1.35 -8.61 -1.60
CA ARG A 68 0.56 -9.47 -2.49
C ARG A 68 -0.73 -9.80 -1.75
N ILE A 69 -1.84 -9.19 -2.16
CA ILE A 69 -3.12 -9.22 -1.45
C ILE A 69 -4.14 -9.98 -2.29
N ASP A 70 -4.84 -10.92 -1.66
CA ASP A 70 -6.04 -11.54 -2.22
C ASP A 70 -7.21 -10.59 -2.00
N VAL A 71 -7.76 -10.04 -3.09
CA VAL A 71 -8.89 -9.12 -3.04
C VAL A 71 -10.08 -9.79 -3.71
N PRO A 72 -11.14 -10.12 -2.96
CA PRO A 72 -12.31 -10.78 -3.53
C PRO A 72 -12.89 -10.00 -4.72
N GLY A 73 -13.11 -10.70 -5.83
CA GLY A 73 -13.67 -10.12 -7.06
C GLY A 73 -12.66 -9.52 -8.03
N LEU A 74 -11.36 -9.51 -7.72
CA LEU A 74 -10.31 -9.27 -8.71
C LEU A 74 -9.98 -10.58 -9.43
N THR A 75 -10.78 -10.93 -10.45
CA THR A 75 -10.38 -11.92 -11.46
C THR A 75 -9.84 -11.20 -12.71
N PRO A 76 -8.89 -11.78 -13.46
CA PRO A 76 -8.37 -11.18 -14.70
C PRO A 76 -9.46 -10.82 -15.72
#